data_AF-A0A0C9X9V8-F1
#
_entry.id   AF-A0A0C9X9V8-F1
#
_cell.length_a   1.000
_cell.length_b   1.000
_cell.length_c   1.000
_cell.angle_alpha   90.00
_cell.angle_beta   90.00
_cell.angle_gamma   90.00
#
_symmetry.space_group_name_H-M   'P 1'
#
loop_
_entity.id
_entity.type
_entity.pdbx_description
1 polymer ?
#
loop_
_entity_poly.entity_id
_entity_poly.type
_entity_poly.pdbx_seq_one_letter_code
_entity_poly.pdbx_strand_id
1 'polypeptide(L)'
;MYTHPSSPISKLPVELLSYIFALSTHSSADAPNPDDEGRSPLFNTESVKVPLALAGVSRHWGRVAHNTPGLWTSLCITVEMIKRLSEDDDDASSLLNTAHLTSYLALSRNYPLDILIDARDQDWDFFEPEIPSEYEFNTYTPPFSSDHMAFVISLLLPHISRWRSLHILTDSWAPMHSALLHINPCITSFGAPLLESMTLMRCNDFVSFSPEFQPRDMKIPAFLSSVAPSSNKDLLPRLKHLSLRGVHVDWASVVNVLSTSTGGGLHSLELSSHCPDVRPTLTEFQQLLSASLHLRKLAITGSGPFVPDDVDDIVDVIHHDLDAVPLPHLHSITLGYRTALEGQTVLELLNAPNAKVLVLEDATYPGDPEEVDAGSLLTYIGTGEFYDADHNYLVAYELPDGLHYRVAMNKRAVSPFPTSEDLDQEPKSNAAFPMLENVTLKSVRACPRPLRAFFGALPNLQRLELIGMSMHAVHALLPSNPAPSLVAISSCPCPQLQSLCIRGFEQLQMQDFDFIVGGLAAERKDRGACSLKEVDIHVSGQDRGCVAEFKDASGDLKVNIFSRMVEEGEDEDYQELDETDAFEVGGVFNDPVFDAYYSAQASQPR
;
A
#
# COMPACT_ATOMS: atom_id res chain seq x y z
N MET A 1 -61.65 -9.45 -19.40
CA MET A 1 -60.26 -9.67 -18.94
C MET A 1 -59.34 -8.95 -19.92
N TYR A 2 -58.75 -7.83 -19.52
CA TYR A 2 -57.76 -7.13 -20.35
C TYR A 2 -56.42 -7.82 -20.15
N THR A 3 -55.90 -8.47 -21.19
CA THR A 3 -54.53 -8.97 -21.22
C THR A 3 -53.62 -7.76 -21.36
N HIS A 4 -52.94 -7.37 -20.28
CA HIS A 4 -51.90 -6.35 -20.37
C HIS A 4 -50.84 -6.79 -21.39
N PRO A 5 -50.42 -5.92 -22.32
CA PRO A 5 -49.38 -6.26 -23.28
C PRO A 5 -48.12 -6.64 -22.52
N SER A 6 -47.55 -7.81 -22.84
CA SER A 6 -46.29 -8.28 -22.27
C SER A 6 -45.19 -7.26 -22.53
N SER A 7 -44.49 -6.81 -21.48
CA SER A 7 -43.37 -5.87 -21.61
C SER A 7 -42.38 -6.35 -22.68
N PRO A 8 -41.84 -5.47 -23.55
CA PRO A 8 -40.88 -5.86 -24.59
C PRO A 8 -39.71 -6.69 -24.06
N ILE A 9 -39.28 -6.45 -22.82
CA ILE A 9 -38.18 -7.18 -22.19
C ILE A 9 -38.47 -8.67 -21.96
N SER A 10 -39.75 -9.03 -21.83
CA SER A 10 -40.18 -10.44 -21.70
C SER A 10 -40.05 -11.25 -23.00
N LYS A 11 -39.74 -10.58 -24.11
CA LYS A 11 -39.49 -11.21 -25.42
C LYS A 11 -38.00 -11.46 -25.69
N LEU A 12 -37.11 -10.98 -24.81
CA LEU A 12 -35.69 -11.24 -24.97
C LEU A 12 -35.39 -12.74 -24.78
N PRO A 13 -34.48 -13.32 -25.57
CA PRO A 13 -33.90 -14.63 -25.29
C PRO A 13 -33.32 -14.68 -23.88
N VAL A 14 -33.44 -15.84 -23.23
CA VAL A 14 -32.98 -16.05 -21.85
C VAL A 14 -31.47 -15.81 -21.73
N GLU A 15 -30.71 -16.12 -22.77
CA GLU A 15 -29.26 -15.93 -22.83
C GLU A 15 -28.88 -14.46 -22.78
N LEU A 16 -29.60 -13.60 -23.52
CA LEU A 16 -29.37 -12.16 -23.51
C LEU A 16 -29.78 -11.54 -22.17
N LEU A 17 -30.90 -12.02 -21.60
CA LEU A 17 -31.35 -11.53 -20.31
C LEU A 17 -30.40 -11.95 -19.17
N SER A 18 -29.92 -13.20 -19.17
CA SER A 18 -28.88 -13.69 -18.25
C SER A 18 -27.58 -12.90 -18.39
N TYR A 19 -27.17 -12.56 -19.61
CA TYR A 19 -25.97 -11.75 -19.84
C TYR A 19 -26.14 -10.33 -19.30
N ILE A 20 -27.30 -9.68 -19.52
CA ILE A 20 -27.62 -8.37 -18.93
C ILE A 20 -27.58 -8.45 -17.40
N PHE A 21 -28.13 -9.51 -16.81
CA PHE A 21 -28.09 -9.70 -15.36
C PHE A 21 -26.65 -9.83 -14.85
N ALA A 22 -25.79 -10.57 -15.55
CA ALA A 22 -24.38 -10.69 -15.19
C ALA A 22 -23.65 -9.33 -15.30
N LEU A 23 -23.97 -8.54 -16.32
CA LEU A 23 -23.44 -7.19 -16.45
C LEU A 23 -23.85 -6.28 -15.29
N SER A 24 -25.08 -6.42 -14.78
CA SER A 24 -25.57 -5.62 -13.66
C SER A 24 -24.97 -5.99 -12.29
N THR A 25 -24.36 -7.19 -12.17
CA THR A 25 -23.67 -7.60 -10.93
C THR A 25 -22.23 -7.11 -10.87
N HIS A 26 -21.64 -6.69 -11.99
CA HIS A 26 -20.35 -6.01 -11.95
C HIS A 26 -20.57 -4.65 -11.29
N SER A 27 -19.86 -4.39 -10.20
CA SER A 27 -19.89 -3.07 -9.56
C SER A 27 -19.63 -2.03 -10.64
N SER A 28 -20.52 -1.04 -10.75
CA SER A 28 -20.21 0.20 -11.47
C SER A 28 -19.18 0.95 -10.62
N ALA A 29 -17.99 0.36 -10.45
CA ALA A 29 -16.88 1.06 -9.86
C ALA A 29 -16.66 2.27 -10.76
N ASP A 30 -16.87 3.46 -10.21
CA ASP A 30 -16.30 4.67 -10.77
C ASP A 30 -14.87 4.34 -11.17
N ALA A 31 -14.49 4.73 -12.39
CA ALA A 31 -13.27 4.26 -13.05
C ALA A 31 -12.14 4.17 -12.01
N PRO A 32 -11.71 2.95 -11.63
CA PRO A 32 -10.86 2.75 -10.48
C PRO A 32 -9.66 3.67 -10.65
N ASN A 33 -9.37 4.45 -9.61
CA ASN A 33 -8.19 5.29 -9.63
C ASN A 33 -7.02 4.36 -9.99
N PRO A 34 -6.20 4.64 -11.02
CA PRO A 34 -5.13 3.73 -11.45
C PRO A 34 -4.22 3.27 -10.32
N ASP A 35 -4.11 4.08 -9.25
CA ASP A 35 -3.32 3.76 -8.07
C ASP A 35 -3.94 2.67 -7.16
N ASP A 36 -5.26 2.47 -7.26
CA ASP A 36 -6.02 1.52 -6.44
C ASP A 36 -6.30 0.18 -7.14
N GLU A 37 -5.73 -0.02 -8.34
CA GLU A 37 -5.80 -1.29 -9.07
C GLU A 37 -5.27 -2.44 -8.18
N GLY A 38 -6.20 -3.22 -7.63
CA GLY A 38 -5.95 -4.43 -6.84
C GLY A 38 -6.22 -4.34 -5.35
N ARG A 39 -6.53 -3.16 -4.79
CA ARG A 39 -6.83 -3.01 -3.35
C ARG A 39 -8.31 -3.20 -3.04
N SER A 40 -9.20 -2.72 -3.90
CA SER A 40 -10.64 -2.88 -3.69
C SER A 40 -11.09 -4.30 -4.03
N PRO A 41 -12.02 -4.90 -3.27
CA PRO A 41 -12.60 -6.18 -3.61
C PRO A 41 -13.33 -6.10 -4.97
N LEU A 42 -13.39 -7.23 -5.69
CA LEU A 42 -14.03 -7.32 -7.02
C LEU A 42 -15.52 -6.92 -7.03
N PHE A 43 -16.15 -6.94 -5.86
CA PHE A 43 -17.56 -6.65 -5.64
C PHE A 43 -17.74 -6.07 -4.23
N ASN A 44 -18.84 -5.34 -4.02
CA ASN A 44 -19.22 -4.77 -2.73
C ASN A 44 -20.58 -5.31 -2.25
N THR A 45 -20.99 -4.94 -1.03
CA THR A 45 -22.26 -5.34 -0.40
C THR A 45 -23.47 -5.07 -1.30
N GLU A 46 -23.50 -3.92 -1.97
CA GLU A 46 -24.60 -3.53 -2.86
C GLU A 46 -24.68 -4.38 -4.12
N SER A 47 -23.54 -4.64 -4.77
CA SER A 47 -23.49 -5.49 -5.97
C SER A 47 -23.96 -6.93 -5.70
N VAL A 48 -23.72 -7.46 -4.49
CA VAL A 48 -24.19 -8.80 -4.09
C VAL A 48 -25.71 -8.85 -3.92
N LYS A 49 -26.39 -7.73 -3.66
CA LYS A 49 -27.87 -7.67 -3.53
C LYS A 49 -28.58 -7.64 -4.89
N VAL A 50 -27.90 -7.29 -5.98
CA VAL A 50 -28.48 -7.15 -7.33
C VAL A 50 -29.19 -8.42 -7.83
N PRO A 51 -28.63 -9.64 -7.72
CA PRO A 51 -29.31 -10.88 -8.15
C PRO A 51 -30.67 -11.09 -7.47
N LEU A 52 -30.80 -10.70 -6.20
CA LEU A 52 -32.06 -10.80 -5.46
C LEU A 52 -33.09 -9.80 -5.96
N ALA A 53 -32.67 -8.55 -6.19
CA ALA A 53 -33.52 -7.51 -6.76
C ALA A 53 -34.06 -7.95 -8.13
N LEU A 54 -33.18 -8.45 -9.00
CA LEU A 54 -33.55 -8.99 -10.32
C LEU A 54 -34.53 -10.16 -10.21
N ALA A 55 -34.27 -11.09 -9.28
CA ALA A 55 -35.15 -12.23 -9.07
C ALA A 55 -36.55 -11.82 -8.57
N GLY A 56 -36.66 -10.67 -7.88
CA GLY A 56 -37.90 -10.11 -7.35
C GLY A 56 -38.77 -9.38 -8.38
N VAL A 57 -38.25 -9.00 -9.56
CA VAL A 57 -38.99 -8.18 -10.55
C VAL A 57 -40.22 -8.88 -11.12
N SER A 58 -40.07 -10.13 -11.58
CA SER A 58 -41.17 -10.91 -12.14
C SER A 58 -40.88 -12.41 -12.07
N ARG A 59 -41.90 -13.27 -12.19
CA ARG A 59 -41.71 -14.73 -12.21
C ARG A 59 -40.74 -15.20 -13.31
N HIS A 60 -40.75 -14.53 -14.46
CA HIS A 60 -39.85 -14.84 -15.57
C HIS A 60 -38.40 -14.49 -15.21
N TRP A 61 -38.18 -13.29 -14.67
CA TRP A 61 -36.85 -12.83 -14.25
C TRP A 61 -36.31 -13.67 -13.09
N GLY A 62 -37.13 -13.97 -12.09
CA GLY A 62 -36.81 -14.91 -11.02
C GLY A 62 -36.38 -16.26 -11.58
N ARG A 63 -37.07 -16.83 -12.57
CA ARG A 63 -36.66 -18.10 -13.18
C ARG A 63 -35.31 -17.97 -13.90
N VAL A 64 -35.08 -16.88 -14.63
CA VAL A 64 -33.83 -16.64 -15.36
C VAL A 64 -32.66 -16.48 -14.38
N ALA A 65 -32.82 -15.65 -13.35
CA ALA A 65 -31.82 -15.42 -12.32
C ALA A 65 -31.43 -16.72 -11.57
N HIS A 66 -32.41 -17.48 -11.06
CA HIS A 66 -32.14 -18.76 -10.38
C HIS A 66 -31.52 -19.83 -11.28
N ASN A 67 -31.70 -19.74 -12.61
CA ASN A 67 -31.09 -20.65 -13.58
C ASN A 67 -29.78 -20.11 -14.18
N THR A 68 -29.26 -19.00 -13.66
CA THR A 68 -27.98 -18.41 -14.08
C THR A 68 -27.00 -18.48 -12.91
N PRO A 69 -26.26 -19.60 -12.72
CA PRO A 69 -25.43 -19.82 -11.53
C PRO A 69 -24.34 -18.77 -11.33
N GLY A 70 -23.84 -18.19 -12.43
CA GLY A 70 -22.82 -17.14 -12.40
C GLY A 70 -23.24 -15.84 -11.69
N LEU A 71 -24.53 -15.61 -11.46
CA LEU A 71 -25.00 -14.46 -10.68
C LEU A 71 -24.80 -14.62 -9.17
N TRP A 72 -24.56 -15.85 -8.71
CA TRP A 72 -24.57 -16.22 -7.29
C TRP A 72 -23.17 -16.55 -6.77
N THR A 73 -22.12 -16.18 -7.52
CA THR A 73 -20.73 -16.54 -7.24
C THR A 73 -20.04 -15.60 -6.25
N SER A 74 -20.56 -14.38 -6.09
CA SER A 74 -20.04 -13.37 -5.17
C SER A 74 -20.67 -13.53 -3.79
N LEU A 75 -19.87 -13.92 -2.80
CA LEU A 75 -20.29 -14.14 -1.42
C LEU A 75 -19.72 -13.00 -0.56
N CYS A 76 -20.59 -12.17 -0.01
CA CYS A 76 -20.23 -11.09 0.90
C CYS A 76 -20.74 -11.43 2.30
N ILE A 77 -19.84 -11.46 3.28
CA ILE A 77 -20.15 -11.68 4.68
C ILE A 77 -19.68 -10.43 5.43
N THR A 78 -20.61 -9.74 6.10
CA THR A 78 -20.34 -8.48 6.81
C THR A 78 -20.91 -8.48 8.22
N VAL A 79 -20.52 -7.49 9.02
CA VAL A 79 -21.05 -7.24 10.37
C VAL A 79 -22.59 -7.10 10.38
N GLU A 80 -23.19 -6.54 9.33
CA GLU A 80 -24.66 -6.41 9.19
C GLU A 80 -25.43 -7.74 9.25
N MET A 81 -24.74 -8.88 9.03
CA MET A 81 -25.36 -10.20 9.09
C MET A 81 -25.52 -10.72 10.53
N ILE A 82 -24.93 -10.04 11.50
CA ILE A 82 -24.93 -10.42 12.90
C ILE A 82 -26.14 -9.80 13.59
N LYS A 83 -26.93 -10.63 14.26
CA LYS A 83 -28.10 -10.20 15.02
C LYS A 83 -27.82 -10.36 16.52
N ARG A 84 -27.94 -9.27 17.28
CA ARG A 84 -28.00 -9.33 18.73
C ARG A 84 -29.39 -9.83 19.15
N LEU A 85 -29.44 -10.82 20.03
CA LEU A 85 -30.71 -11.42 20.47
C LEU A 85 -31.42 -10.61 21.57
N SER A 86 -30.68 -9.78 22.30
CA SER A 86 -31.18 -8.84 23.30
C SER A 86 -30.32 -7.58 23.28
N GLU A 87 -30.96 -6.41 23.37
CA GLU A 87 -30.29 -5.10 23.49
C GLU A 87 -29.86 -4.81 24.94
N ASP A 88 -30.50 -5.46 25.92
CA ASP A 88 -30.36 -5.16 27.36
C ASP A 88 -29.36 -6.06 28.12
N ASP A 89 -28.70 -7.01 27.46
CA ASP A 89 -27.80 -7.97 28.13
C ASP A 89 -26.38 -7.85 27.55
N ASP A 90 -25.43 -7.43 28.39
CA ASP A 90 -24.03 -7.27 28.01
C ASP A 90 -23.39 -8.61 27.59
N ASP A 91 -23.99 -9.75 27.97
CA ASP A 91 -23.54 -11.11 27.62
C ASP A 91 -24.40 -11.74 26.50
N ALA A 92 -25.15 -10.91 25.75
CA ALA A 92 -26.06 -11.40 24.73
C ALA A 92 -25.32 -12.16 23.62
N SER A 93 -25.59 -13.47 23.53
CA SER A 93 -25.16 -14.28 22.39
C SER A 93 -25.62 -13.65 21.08
N SER A 94 -24.68 -13.36 20.20
CA SER A 94 -24.93 -12.90 18.84
C SER A 94 -25.11 -14.09 17.89
N LEU A 95 -25.95 -13.92 16.87
CA LEU A 95 -26.25 -14.96 15.89
C LEU A 95 -25.98 -14.45 14.47
N LEU A 96 -25.14 -15.17 13.73
CA LEU A 96 -24.91 -14.90 12.31
C LEU A 96 -26.06 -15.45 11.44
N ASN A 97 -26.70 -14.58 10.66
CA ASN A 97 -27.74 -14.98 9.71
C ASN A 97 -27.13 -15.51 8.40
N THR A 98 -27.13 -16.83 8.22
CA THR A 98 -26.50 -17.50 7.05
C THR A 98 -27.47 -17.90 5.95
N ALA A 99 -28.73 -17.45 6.00
CA ALA A 99 -29.73 -17.82 5.00
C ALA A 99 -29.34 -17.39 3.58
N HIS A 100 -28.76 -16.20 3.46
CA HIS A 100 -28.27 -15.65 2.19
C HIS A 100 -27.09 -16.46 1.65
N LEU A 101 -26.06 -16.66 2.48
CA LEU A 101 -24.87 -17.45 2.15
C LEU A 101 -25.22 -18.85 1.64
N THR A 102 -26.08 -19.55 2.37
CA THR A 102 -26.51 -20.92 2.02
C THR A 102 -27.25 -20.94 0.68
N SER A 103 -28.09 -19.93 0.41
CA SER A 103 -28.81 -19.80 -0.85
C SER A 103 -27.87 -19.56 -2.03
N TYR A 104 -26.86 -18.70 -1.87
CA TYR A 104 -25.88 -18.40 -2.93
C TYR A 104 -24.98 -19.61 -3.22
N LEU A 105 -24.52 -20.31 -2.18
CA LEU A 105 -23.76 -21.55 -2.33
C LEU A 105 -24.56 -22.62 -3.12
N ALA A 106 -25.86 -22.75 -2.83
CA ALA A 106 -26.72 -23.69 -3.56
C ALA A 106 -26.96 -23.25 -5.03
N LEU A 107 -27.19 -21.95 -5.27
CA LEU A 107 -27.52 -21.42 -6.60
C LEU A 107 -26.31 -21.30 -7.52
N SER A 108 -25.11 -21.08 -6.98
CA SER A 108 -23.84 -21.01 -7.73
C SER A 108 -23.38 -22.36 -8.28
N ARG A 109 -23.92 -23.48 -7.77
CA ARG A 109 -23.64 -24.85 -8.23
C ARG A 109 -22.14 -25.19 -8.20
N ASN A 110 -21.50 -25.29 -9.37
CA ASN A 110 -20.07 -25.62 -9.51
C ASN A 110 -19.26 -24.44 -10.05
N TYR A 111 -19.84 -23.24 -10.11
CA TYR A 111 -19.11 -22.07 -10.57
C TYR A 111 -18.03 -21.66 -9.55
N PRO A 112 -16.91 -21.06 -10.02
CA PRO A 112 -15.92 -20.48 -9.15
C PRO A 112 -16.53 -19.41 -8.25
N LEU A 113 -16.05 -19.30 -7.01
CA LEU A 113 -16.57 -18.41 -5.98
C LEU A 113 -15.60 -17.26 -5.70
N ASP A 114 -16.12 -16.07 -5.57
CA ASP A 114 -15.40 -14.91 -5.07
C ASP A 114 -15.94 -14.58 -3.67
N ILE A 115 -15.07 -14.58 -2.68
CA ILE A 115 -15.45 -14.53 -1.28
C ILE A 115 -14.86 -13.28 -0.66
N LEU A 116 -15.71 -12.46 -0.04
CA LEU A 116 -15.35 -11.31 0.77
C LEU A 116 -15.95 -11.51 2.17
N ILE A 117 -15.09 -11.62 3.17
CA ILE A 117 -15.43 -11.56 4.58
C ILE A 117 -14.90 -10.22 5.08
N ASP A 118 -15.82 -9.28 5.31
CA ASP A 118 -15.54 -7.96 5.83
C ASP A 118 -16.04 -7.90 7.28
N ALA A 119 -15.17 -8.26 8.22
CA ALA A 119 -15.44 -8.26 9.65
C ALA A 119 -15.09 -6.92 10.30
N ARG A 120 -14.96 -5.84 9.52
CA ARG A 120 -14.67 -4.51 10.02
C ARG A 120 -15.93 -3.84 10.56
N ASP A 121 -15.78 -3.14 11.66
CA ASP A 121 -16.77 -2.32 12.32
C ASP A 121 -16.47 -0.84 12.02
N GLN A 122 -17.51 -0.08 11.68
CA GLN A 122 -17.38 1.35 11.41
C GLN A 122 -17.16 2.14 12.70
N ASP A 123 -17.61 1.58 13.83
CA ASP A 123 -17.51 2.17 15.16
C ASP A 123 -16.24 1.70 15.90
N TRP A 124 -15.30 1.03 15.22
CA TRP A 124 -14.08 0.51 15.83
C TRP A 124 -13.13 1.64 16.23
N ASP A 125 -12.68 1.61 17.49
CA ASP A 125 -11.82 2.59 18.17
C ASP A 125 -10.36 2.12 18.30
N PHE A 126 -9.91 1.20 17.43
CA PHE A 126 -8.60 0.52 17.53
C PHE A 126 -8.41 -0.38 18.76
N PHE A 127 -9.42 -0.55 19.62
CA PHE A 127 -9.34 -1.48 20.74
C PHE A 127 -9.39 -2.94 20.27
N GLU A 128 -8.50 -3.76 20.83
CA GLU A 128 -8.47 -5.20 20.60
C GLU A 128 -8.57 -5.93 21.94
N PRO A 129 -9.72 -6.59 22.25
CA PRO A 129 -9.94 -7.29 23.52
C PRO A 129 -8.89 -8.34 23.87
N GLU A 130 -8.24 -8.90 22.85
CA GLU A 130 -7.20 -9.90 22.95
C GLU A 130 -5.82 -9.33 23.33
N ILE A 131 -5.61 -8.02 23.28
CA ILE A 131 -4.38 -7.35 23.70
C ILE A 131 -4.58 -6.81 25.12
N PRO A 132 -3.78 -7.24 26.11
CA PRO A 132 -3.87 -6.69 27.47
C PRO A 132 -3.65 -5.17 27.45
N SER A 133 -4.70 -4.44 27.78
CA SER A 133 -4.71 -2.98 27.96
C SER A 133 -4.51 -2.66 29.44
N GLU A 134 -3.66 -1.70 29.78
CA GLU A 134 -3.56 -1.18 31.15
C GLU A 134 -4.81 -0.39 31.56
N TYR A 135 -5.61 0.05 30.59
CA TYR A 135 -6.87 0.73 30.79
C TYR A 135 -8.00 -0.28 30.90
N GLU A 136 -8.43 -0.55 32.14
CA GLU A 136 -9.53 -1.47 32.48
C GLU A 136 -10.94 -0.97 32.08
N PHE A 137 -11.04 0.21 31.46
CA PHE A 137 -12.33 0.88 31.23
C PHE A 137 -12.93 0.67 29.84
N ASN A 138 -12.25 0.01 28.91
CA ASN A 138 -12.82 -0.19 27.59
C ASN A 138 -13.85 -1.35 27.60
N THR A 139 -15.06 -1.03 27.18
CA THR A 139 -16.20 -1.97 27.09
C THR A 139 -16.48 -2.37 25.64
N TYR A 140 -15.71 -1.88 24.67
CA TYR A 140 -15.88 -2.21 23.28
C TYR A 140 -15.74 -3.72 23.07
N THR A 141 -16.78 -4.31 22.48
CA THR A 141 -16.82 -5.72 22.09
C THR A 141 -17.11 -5.77 20.59
N PRO A 142 -16.16 -6.25 19.76
CA PRO A 142 -16.36 -6.33 18.33
C PRO A 142 -17.62 -7.15 18.01
N PRO A 143 -18.53 -6.64 17.17
CA PRO A 143 -19.74 -7.37 16.81
C PRO A 143 -19.39 -8.68 16.07
N PHE A 144 -18.30 -8.69 15.29
CA PHE A 144 -17.83 -9.87 14.57
C PHE A 144 -16.76 -10.65 15.36
N SER A 145 -17.21 -11.62 16.15
CA SER A 145 -16.33 -12.49 16.95
C SER A 145 -15.56 -13.57 16.15
N SER A 146 -14.58 -14.19 16.81
CA SER A 146 -13.85 -15.36 16.32
C SER A 146 -14.74 -16.59 16.06
N ASP A 147 -15.82 -16.77 16.84
CA ASP A 147 -16.81 -17.84 16.66
C ASP A 147 -17.62 -17.64 15.38
N HIS A 148 -17.99 -16.38 15.07
CA HIS A 148 -18.63 -16.06 13.79
C HIS A 148 -17.71 -16.42 12.62
N MET A 149 -16.42 -16.08 12.71
CA MET A 149 -15.47 -16.46 11.67
C MET A 149 -15.36 -17.99 11.52
N ALA A 150 -15.20 -18.72 12.62
CA ALA A 150 -15.11 -20.18 12.59
C ALA A 150 -16.34 -20.79 11.88
N PHE A 151 -17.53 -20.28 12.22
CA PHE A 151 -18.77 -20.73 11.62
C PHE A 151 -18.83 -20.42 10.11
N VAL A 152 -18.48 -19.20 9.69
CA VAL A 152 -18.43 -18.81 8.26
C VAL A 152 -17.48 -19.71 7.48
N ILE A 153 -16.25 -19.87 7.97
CA ILE A 153 -15.24 -20.70 7.29
C ILE A 153 -15.71 -22.15 7.19
N SER A 154 -16.34 -22.70 8.23
CA SER A 154 -16.88 -24.06 8.19
C SER A 154 -17.92 -24.28 7.08
N LEU A 155 -18.70 -23.25 6.73
CA LEU A 155 -19.67 -23.29 5.64
C LEU A 155 -19.01 -23.19 4.26
N LEU A 156 -17.88 -22.47 4.16
CA LEU A 156 -17.19 -22.21 2.90
C LEU A 156 -16.21 -23.33 2.50
N LEU A 157 -15.57 -23.98 3.48
CA LEU A 157 -14.54 -25.01 3.26
C LEU A 157 -14.96 -26.20 2.37
N PRO A 158 -16.21 -26.71 2.42
CA PRO A 158 -16.67 -27.74 1.48
C PRO A 158 -16.56 -27.33 0.00
N HIS A 159 -16.39 -26.04 -0.26
CA HIS A 159 -16.29 -25.45 -1.59
C HIS A 159 -14.88 -24.92 -1.93
N ILE A 160 -13.85 -25.26 -1.16
CA ILE A 160 -12.47 -24.75 -1.37
C ILE A 160 -11.92 -24.98 -2.78
N SER A 161 -12.31 -26.09 -3.43
CA SER A 161 -11.93 -26.40 -4.82
C SER A 161 -12.47 -25.41 -5.86
N ARG A 162 -13.48 -24.62 -5.48
CA ARG A 162 -14.15 -23.62 -6.31
C ARG A 162 -13.70 -22.20 -5.99
N TRP A 163 -12.91 -21.96 -4.94
CA TRP A 163 -12.51 -20.61 -4.58
C TRP A 163 -11.65 -20.01 -5.69
N ARG A 164 -12.04 -18.85 -6.19
CA ARG A 164 -11.30 -18.04 -7.16
C ARG A 164 -10.66 -16.84 -6.50
N SER A 165 -11.38 -16.15 -5.63
CA SER A 165 -10.80 -15.13 -4.76
C SER A 165 -11.28 -15.28 -3.33
N LEU A 166 -10.40 -14.93 -2.39
CA LEU A 166 -10.70 -14.88 -0.96
C LEU A 166 -10.12 -13.60 -0.37
N HIS A 167 -10.97 -12.76 0.18
CA HIS A 167 -10.61 -11.54 0.90
C HIS A 167 -11.15 -11.64 2.32
N ILE A 168 -10.27 -11.55 3.31
CA ILE A 168 -10.61 -11.53 4.73
C ILE A 168 -10.06 -10.23 5.31
N LEU A 169 -10.95 -9.34 5.72
CA LEU A 169 -10.63 -8.06 6.34
C LEU A 169 -11.16 -8.10 7.77
N THR A 170 -10.30 -7.87 8.76
CA THR A 170 -10.66 -7.91 10.18
C THR A 170 -10.03 -6.73 10.89
N ASP A 171 -10.73 -6.13 11.85
CA ASP A 171 -10.15 -5.07 12.67
C ASP A 171 -9.13 -5.63 13.66
N SER A 172 -9.55 -6.65 14.41
CA SER A 172 -8.73 -7.33 15.42
C SER A 172 -8.13 -8.65 14.90
N TRP A 173 -7.19 -9.22 15.66
CA TRP A 173 -6.52 -10.47 15.29
C TRP A 173 -7.37 -11.73 15.50
N ALA A 174 -8.23 -11.77 16.52
CA ALA A 174 -8.94 -13.00 16.91
C ALA A 174 -9.81 -13.62 15.78
N PRO A 175 -10.57 -12.85 14.99
CA PRO A 175 -11.25 -13.41 13.81
C PRO A 175 -10.26 -13.92 12.76
N MET A 176 -9.19 -13.19 12.46
CA MET A 176 -8.18 -13.64 11.49
C MET A 176 -7.51 -14.95 11.91
N HIS A 177 -7.12 -15.06 13.19
CA HIS A 177 -6.58 -16.27 13.78
C HIS A 177 -7.51 -17.48 13.63
N SER A 178 -8.80 -17.28 13.94
CA SER A 178 -9.84 -18.29 13.77
C SER A 178 -9.97 -18.74 12.31
N ALA A 179 -9.86 -17.82 11.34
CA ALA A 179 -9.86 -18.17 9.93
C ALA A 179 -8.66 -19.05 9.55
N LEU A 180 -7.45 -18.65 9.96
CA LEU A 180 -6.21 -19.38 9.68
C LEU A 180 -6.24 -20.80 10.25
N LEU A 181 -6.76 -20.96 11.47
CA LEU A 181 -6.92 -22.26 12.14
C LEU A 181 -7.71 -23.27 11.31
N HIS A 182 -8.74 -22.81 10.60
CA HIS A 182 -9.62 -23.66 9.80
C HIS A 182 -9.16 -23.79 8.34
N ILE A 183 -8.62 -22.72 7.75
CA ILE A 183 -8.21 -22.68 6.33
C ILE A 183 -6.93 -23.50 6.12
N ASN A 184 -5.91 -23.34 6.98
CA ASN A 184 -4.60 -23.95 6.78
C ASN A 184 -4.66 -25.49 6.59
N PRO A 185 -5.35 -26.28 7.46
CA PRO A 185 -5.42 -27.73 7.27
C PRO A 185 -6.11 -28.13 5.96
N CYS A 186 -7.07 -27.34 5.49
CA CYS A 186 -7.81 -27.62 4.28
C CYS A 186 -7.01 -27.29 3.02
N ILE A 187 -6.32 -26.15 2.98
CA ILE A 187 -5.41 -25.81 1.87
C ILE A 187 -4.28 -26.85 1.78
N THR A 188 -3.66 -27.22 2.89
CA THR A 188 -2.56 -28.20 2.88
C THR A 188 -3.01 -29.60 2.46
N SER A 189 -4.24 -30.00 2.83
CA SER A 189 -4.79 -31.33 2.50
C SER A 189 -5.33 -31.43 1.07
N PHE A 190 -6.09 -30.42 0.63
CA PHE A 190 -6.90 -30.47 -0.59
C PHE A 190 -6.44 -29.49 -1.68
N GLY A 191 -5.63 -28.49 -1.33
CA GLY A 191 -5.29 -27.37 -2.21
C GLY A 191 -6.47 -26.44 -2.48
N ALA A 192 -6.20 -25.35 -3.19
CA ALA A 192 -7.20 -24.44 -3.74
C ALA A 192 -6.91 -24.22 -5.24
N PRO A 193 -7.25 -25.19 -6.11
CA PRO A 193 -6.79 -25.26 -7.51
C PRO A 193 -7.28 -24.12 -8.41
N LEU A 194 -8.35 -23.42 -8.02
CA LEU A 194 -8.91 -22.30 -8.78
C LEU A 194 -8.56 -20.93 -8.17
N LEU A 195 -7.85 -20.90 -7.05
CA LEU A 195 -7.59 -19.65 -6.33
C LEU A 195 -6.59 -18.80 -7.11
N GLU A 196 -7.05 -17.63 -7.54
CA GLU A 196 -6.28 -16.65 -8.30
C GLU A 196 -5.86 -15.45 -7.44
N SER A 197 -6.65 -15.09 -6.43
CA SER A 197 -6.41 -13.94 -5.55
C SER A 197 -6.67 -14.27 -4.10
N MET A 198 -5.76 -13.87 -3.21
CA MET A 198 -5.92 -14.00 -1.77
C MET A 198 -5.47 -12.71 -1.07
N THR A 199 -6.35 -12.15 -0.25
CA THR A 199 -6.09 -10.99 0.60
C THR A 199 -6.42 -11.34 2.04
N LEU A 200 -5.44 -11.27 2.93
CA LEU A 200 -5.61 -11.39 4.36
C LEU A 200 -5.13 -10.08 5.00
N MET A 201 -6.02 -9.35 5.65
CA MET A 201 -5.73 -8.03 6.18
C MET A 201 -6.30 -7.88 7.58
N ARG A 202 -5.39 -7.66 8.55
CA ARG A 202 -5.73 -7.04 9.83
C ARG A 202 -5.65 -5.53 9.62
N CYS A 203 -6.75 -4.82 9.83
CA CYS A 203 -6.92 -3.40 9.55
C CYS A 203 -6.38 -2.49 10.66
N ASN A 204 -5.69 -3.06 11.65
CA ASN A 204 -4.87 -2.32 12.58
C ASN A 204 -3.44 -2.18 12.03
N ASP A 205 -3.09 -1.02 11.48
CA ASP A 205 -1.71 -0.79 11.02
C ASP A 205 -0.76 -0.49 12.20
N PHE A 206 -1.28 -0.05 13.36
CA PHE A 206 -0.46 0.36 14.50
C PHE A 206 0.27 -0.80 15.16
N VAL A 207 -0.33 -1.99 15.14
CA VAL A 207 0.28 -3.23 15.68
C VAL A 207 1.60 -3.58 15.01
N SER A 208 1.83 -3.06 13.81
CA SER A 208 3.07 -3.27 13.08
C SER A 208 4.25 -2.52 13.69
N PHE A 209 4.02 -1.48 14.49
CA PHE A 209 5.07 -0.74 15.21
C PHE A 209 5.39 -1.36 16.57
N SER A 210 4.57 -2.30 17.05
CA SER A 210 4.94 -3.11 18.21
C SER A 210 6.21 -3.92 17.91
N PRO A 211 7.14 -4.08 18.86
CA PRO A 211 8.37 -4.84 18.64
C PRO A 211 8.09 -6.35 18.46
N GLU A 212 7.03 -6.85 19.09
CA GLU A 212 6.63 -8.25 19.08
C GLU A 212 5.23 -8.43 18.52
N PHE A 213 4.92 -9.65 18.10
CA PHE A 213 3.57 -9.99 17.67
C PHE A 213 2.57 -9.89 18.83
N GLN A 214 1.49 -9.13 18.60
CA GLN A 214 0.36 -9.02 19.52
C GLN A 214 -0.93 -9.48 18.83
N PRO A 215 -1.75 -10.33 19.50
CA PRO A 215 -1.51 -10.95 20.79
C PRO A 215 -0.52 -12.12 20.74
N ARG A 216 0.38 -12.19 21.73
CA ARG A 216 1.42 -13.23 21.83
C ARG A 216 0.86 -14.66 21.80
N ASP A 217 -0.19 -14.92 22.55
CA ASP A 217 -0.79 -16.26 22.68
C ASP A 217 -1.51 -16.73 21.41
N MET A 218 -1.81 -15.80 20.49
CA MET A 218 -2.44 -16.08 19.21
C MET A 218 -1.45 -16.02 18.04
N LYS A 219 -0.13 -16.09 18.32
CA LYS A 219 0.87 -16.13 17.26
C LYS A 219 0.69 -17.36 16.35
N ILE A 220 0.25 -18.51 16.85
CA ILE A 220 0.09 -19.75 16.06
C ILE A 220 -1.39 -20.09 15.90
N PRO A 221 -1.88 -20.46 14.70
CA PRO A 221 -1.10 -20.79 13.50
C PRO A 221 -0.77 -19.59 12.62
N ALA A 222 0.45 -19.58 12.06
CA ALA A 222 0.82 -18.66 10.99
C ALA A 222 0.18 -19.13 9.67
N PHE A 223 -0.01 -18.24 8.71
CA PHE A 223 -0.51 -18.61 7.38
C PHE A 223 0.38 -19.70 6.75
N LEU A 224 -0.24 -20.81 6.33
CA LEU A 224 0.41 -22.02 5.79
C LEU A 224 1.35 -22.79 6.74
N SER A 225 1.28 -22.60 8.06
CA SER A 225 2.18 -23.21 9.06
C SER A 225 2.09 -24.74 9.27
N SER A 226 1.73 -25.51 8.25
CA SER A 226 1.59 -26.98 8.31
C SER A 226 1.93 -27.68 6.99
N VAL A 227 2.56 -26.96 6.05
CA VAL A 227 3.00 -27.55 4.79
C VAL A 227 4.26 -28.38 5.06
N ALA A 228 4.13 -29.71 5.01
CA ALA A 228 5.30 -30.57 5.06
C ALA A 228 6.17 -30.33 3.81
N PRO A 229 7.48 -30.07 3.94
CA PRO A 229 8.35 -29.72 2.81
C PRO A 229 8.48 -30.83 1.74
N SER A 230 7.97 -32.04 2.02
CA SER A 230 8.02 -33.18 1.09
C SER A 230 6.78 -33.33 0.20
N SER A 231 5.75 -32.49 0.35
CA SER A 231 4.59 -32.57 -0.54
C SER A 231 4.86 -31.88 -1.87
N ASN A 232 5.23 -32.63 -2.90
CA ASN A 232 5.30 -32.16 -4.30
C ASN A 232 3.92 -31.84 -4.91
N LYS A 233 2.93 -31.48 -4.08
CA LYS A 233 1.59 -31.12 -4.53
C LYS A 233 1.56 -29.62 -4.79
N ASP A 234 1.17 -29.25 -6.00
CA ASP A 234 0.87 -27.86 -6.35
C ASP A 234 -0.43 -27.44 -5.63
N LEU A 235 -0.29 -26.79 -4.47
CA LEU A 235 -1.42 -26.44 -3.61
C LEU A 235 -2.24 -25.26 -4.18
N LEU A 236 -1.55 -24.30 -4.81
CA LEU A 236 -2.11 -23.04 -5.28
C LEU A 236 -1.65 -22.75 -6.73
N PRO A 237 -2.01 -23.62 -7.69
CA PRO A 237 -1.47 -23.57 -9.06
C PRO A 237 -1.81 -22.28 -9.81
N ARG A 238 -2.88 -21.58 -9.42
CA ARG A 238 -3.39 -20.42 -10.15
C ARG A 238 -3.21 -19.10 -9.41
N LEU A 239 -2.55 -19.10 -8.25
CA LEU A 239 -2.43 -17.91 -7.43
C LEU A 239 -1.58 -16.87 -8.15
N LYS A 240 -2.18 -15.73 -8.46
CA LYS A 240 -1.55 -14.60 -9.15
C LYS A 240 -1.43 -13.37 -8.26
N HIS A 241 -2.33 -13.21 -7.29
CA HIS A 241 -2.40 -12.04 -6.43
C HIS A 241 -2.40 -12.47 -4.97
N LEU A 242 -1.43 -11.98 -4.21
CA LEU A 242 -1.29 -12.26 -2.78
C LEU A 242 -1.06 -10.94 -2.04
N SER A 243 -1.94 -10.63 -1.09
CA SER A 243 -1.83 -9.49 -0.19
C SER A 243 -1.91 -9.97 1.25
N LEU A 244 -0.84 -9.72 2.01
CA LEU A 244 -0.73 -10.09 3.42
C LEU A 244 -0.43 -8.81 4.21
N ARG A 245 -1.38 -8.40 5.07
CA ARG A 245 -1.24 -7.18 5.87
C ARG A 245 -1.52 -7.44 7.34
N GLY A 246 -0.53 -7.24 8.20
CA GLY A 246 -0.66 -7.46 9.65
C GLY A 246 -0.97 -8.92 10.04
N VAL A 247 -0.59 -9.87 9.18
CA VAL A 247 -0.89 -11.31 9.35
C VAL A 247 0.40 -12.05 9.63
N HIS A 248 0.42 -12.96 10.61
CA HIS A 248 1.58 -13.83 10.80
C HIS A 248 1.66 -14.91 9.71
N VAL A 249 2.85 -15.08 9.13
CA VAL A 249 3.09 -15.95 7.97
C VAL A 249 4.23 -16.93 8.26
N ASP A 250 4.07 -18.19 7.85
CA ASP A 250 5.19 -19.11 7.72
C ASP A 250 5.86 -18.90 6.36
N TRP A 251 6.88 -18.04 6.34
CA TRP A 251 7.54 -17.59 5.11
C TRP A 251 8.16 -18.75 4.32
N ALA A 252 8.82 -19.71 5.00
CA ALA A 252 9.38 -20.89 4.36
C ALA A 252 8.29 -21.74 3.67
N SER A 253 7.14 -21.91 4.32
CA SER A 253 5.99 -22.61 3.72
C SER A 253 5.42 -21.86 2.51
N VAL A 254 5.29 -20.54 2.56
CA VAL A 254 4.86 -19.71 1.42
C VAL A 254 5.83 -19.87 0.25
N VAL A 255 7.14 -19.74 0.49
CA VAL A 255 8.19 -19.94 -0.52
C VAL A 255 8.08 -21.30 -1.19
N ASN A 256 7.88 -22.37 -0.41
CA ASN A 256 7.74 -23.72 -0.95
C ASN A 256 6.48 -23.88 -1.83
N VAL A 257 5.35 -23.31 -1.41
CA VAL A 257 4.11 -23.33 -2.19
C VAL A 257 4.24 -22.55 -3.48
N LEU A 258 4.89 -21.39 -3.47
CA LEU A 258 5.11 -20.58 -4.67
C LEU A 258 6.12 -21.24 -5.62
N SER A 259 7.20 -21.81 -5.10
CA SER A 259 8.25 -22.47 -5.89
C SER A 259 7.76 -23.73 -6.61
N THR A 260 6.72 -24.38 -6.08
CA THR A 260 6.12 -25.59 -6.68
C THR A 260 4.96 -25.28 -7.63
N SER A 261 4.55 -24.01 -7.74
CA SER A 261 3.42 -23.59 -8.57
C SER A 261 3.75 -23.72 -10.06
N THR A 262 2.90 -24.44 -10.80
CA THR A 262 3.09 -24.68 -12.23
C THR A 262 2.33 -23.69 -13.13
N GLY A 263 1.37 -22.93 -12.59
CA GLY A 263 0.39 -22.17 -13.38
C GLY A 263 0.69 -20.69 -13.62
N GLY A 264 1.97 -20.31 -13.62
CA GLY A 264 2.41 -18.97 -14.05
C GLY A 264 2.95 -18.08 -12.93
N GLY A 265 2.93 -18.56 -11.69
CA GLY A 265 3.48 -17.84 -10.53
C GLY A 265 2.75 -16.54 -10.20
N LEU A 266 3.29 -15.82 -9.22
CA LEU A 266 2.68 -14.62 -8.67
C LEU A 266 2.91 -13.41 -9.60
N HIS A 267 1.85 -12.64 -9.88
CA HIS A 267 1.90 -11.38 -10.64
C HIS A 267 1.87 -10.15 -9.72
N SER A 268 1.24 -10.23 -8.56
CA SER A 268 1.16 -9.14 -7.59
C SER A 268 1.41 -9.65 -6.18
N LEU A 269 2.36 -9.03 -5.49
CA LEU A 269 2.71 -9.31 -4.10
C LEU A 269 2.59 -8.02 -3.30
N GLU A 270 1.78 -8.04 -2.25
CA GLU A 270 1.67 -6.95 -1.30
C GLU A 270 1.92 -7.47 0.12
N LEU A 271 2.92 -6.89 0.77
CA LEU A 271 3.30 -7.17 2.16
C LEU A 271 3.25 -5.85 2.93
N SER A 272 2.43 -5.76 3.96
CA SER A 272 2.36 -4.53 4.77
C SER A 272 2.11 -4.80 6.24
N SER A 273 2.48 -3.85 7.09
CA SER A 273 2.07 -3.81 8.49
C SER A 273 2.48 -5.05 9.32
N HIS A 274 3.64 -5.65 9.06
CA HIS A 274 4.20 -6.73 9.89
C HIS A 274 5.13 -6.14 10.97
N CYS A 275 4.88 -6.51 12.23
CA CYS A 275 5.83 -6.21 13.32
C CYS A 275 7.16 -6.96 13.12
N PRO A 276 8.28 -6.46 13.67
CA PRO A 276 9.60 -7.03 13.46
C PRO A 276 9.69 -8.54 13.71
N ASP A 277 9.02 -9.03 14.76
CA ASP A 277 8.98 -10.44 15.19
C ASP A 277 8.34 -11.43 14.18
N VAL A 278 7.59 -10.95 13.19
CA VAL A 278 6.94 -11.80 12.17
C VAL A 278 7.35 -11.46 10.74
N ARG A 279 8.31 -10.55 10.56
CA ARG A 279 8.89 -10.26 9.25
C ARG A 279 9.72 -11.43 8.74
N PRO A 280 9.85 -11.60 7.41
CA PRO A 280 10.72 -12.62 6.86
C PRO A 280 12.17 -12.30 7.21
N THR A 281 13.00 -13.32 7.39
CA THR A 281 14.45 -13.13 7.37
C THR A 281 14.90 -12.66 5.97
N LEU A 282 16.10 -12.11 5.89
CA LEU A 282 16.68 -11.67 4.61
C LEU A 282 16.70 -12.78 3.55
N THR A 283 17.12 -13.98 3.94
CA THR A 283 17.15 -15.15 3.06
C THR A 283 15.75 -15.59 2.63
N GLU A 284 14.78 -15.64 3.55
CA GLU A 284 13.39 -15.99 3.21
C GLU A 284 12.78 -14.98 2.25
N PHE A 285 13.04 -13.70 2.46
CA PHE A 285 12.56 -12.64 1.58
C PHE A 285 13.16 -12.74 0.16
N GLN A 286 14.47 -12.98 0.04
CA GLN A 286 15.11 -13.23 -1.25
C GLN A 286 14.55 -14.47 -1.95
N GLN A 287 14.32 -15.56 -1.19
CA GLN A 287 13.70 -16.77 -1.72
C GLN A 287 12.25 -16.54 -2.18
N LEU A 288 11.50 -15.71 -1.46
CA LEU A 288 10.14 -15.32 -1.81
C LEU A 288 10.09 -14.59 -3.16
N LEU A 289 11.00 -13.63 -3.35
CA LEU A 289 11.15 -12.92 -4.63
C LEU A 289 11.60 -13.89 -5.73
N SER A 290 12.54 -14.79 -5.44
CA SER A 290 13.05 -15.78 -6.40
C SER A 290 12.00 -16.81 -6.83
N ALA A 291 11.05 -17.14 -5.96
CA ALA A 291 9.89 -17.96 -6.28
C ALA A 291 8.85 -17.24 -7.15
N SER A 292 9.00 -15.91 -7.34
CA SER A 292 8.01 -15.02 -7.95
C SER A 292 8.56 -14.29 -9.19
N LEU A 293 9.27 -14.96 -10.10
CA LEU A 293 9.92 -14.31 -11.24
C LEU A 293 8.97 -13.63 -12.25
N HIS A 294 7.68 -13.95 -12.22
CA HIS A 294 6.64 -13.34 -13.07
C HIS A 294 5.98 -12.11 -12.42
N LEU A 295 6.53 -11.63 -11.30
CA LEU A 295 5.99 -10.50 -10.56
C LEU A 295 5.96 -9.23 -11.42
N ARG A 296 4.83 -8.54 -11.38
CA ARG A 296 4.55 -7.30 -12.13
C ARG A 296 4.36 -6.11 -11.22
N LYS A 297 3.75 -6.34 -10.05
CA LYS A 297 3.54 -5.36 -8.98
C LYS A 297 4.10 -5.91 -7.67
N LEU A 298 4.94 -5.11 -7.02
CA LEU A 298 5.48 -5.38 -5.69
C LEU A 298 5.16 -4.19 -4.79
N ALA A 299 4.49 -4.43 -3.67
CA ALA A 299 4.24 -3.43 -2.65
C ALA A 299 4.74 -3.93 -1.29
N ILE A 300 5.63 -3.18 -0.67
CA ILE A 300 6.22 -3.50 0.64
C ILE A 300 6.14 -2.25 1.49
N THR A 301 5.41 -2.30 2.60
CA THR A 301 5.25 -1.14 3.51
C THR A 301 5.41 -1.61 4.95
N GLY A 302 6.60 -1.42 5.52
CA GLY A 302 6.91 -1.90 6.89
C GLY A 302 6.84 -3.42 7.03
N SER A 303 7.22 -4.16 5.98
CA SER A 303 7.18 -5.63 5.92
C SER A 303 8.30 -6.18 5.06
N GLY A 304 9.38 -5.40 4.92
CA GLY A 304 10.61 -5.89 4.33
C GLY A 304 11.26 -6.98 5.20
N PRO A 305 12.43 -7.47 4.81
CA PRO A 305 13.20 -8.37 5.64
C PRO A 305 13.48 -7.73 7.00
N PHE A 306 13.46 -8.54 8.06
CA PHE A 306 13.88 -8.08 9.39
C PHE A 306 15.37 -7.70 9.35
N VAL A 307 15.68 -6.48 9.78
CA VAL A 307 17.04 -5.98 9.92
C VAL A 307 17.24 -5.62 11.40
N PRO A 308 18.11 -6.34 12.13
CA PRO A 308 18.45 -6.00 13.52
C PRO A 308 19.06 -4.59 13.64
N ASP A 309 18.63 -3.82 14.63
CA ASP A 309 19.12 -2.46 14.87
C ASP A 309 20.54 -2.41 15.49
N ASP A 310 20.94 -3.46 16.21
CA ASP A 310 22.08 -3.43 17.15
C ASP A 310 23.44 -3.86 16.57
N VAL A 311 23.60 -3.94 15.25
CA VAL A 311 24.79 -4.60 14.68
C VAL A 311 25.51 -3.70 13.68
N ASP A 312 26.53 -3.00 14.19
CA ASP A 312 27.53 -2.28 13.37
C ASP A 312 28.15 -3.19 12.28
N ASP A 313 28.21 -4.50 12.51
CA ASP A 313 28.72 -5.51 11.56
C ASP A 313 27.72 -5.94 10.46
N ILE A 314 26.43 -5.53 10.51
CA ILE A 314 25.41 -5.98 9.52
C ILE A 314 25.62 -5.35 8.15
N VAL A 315 26.16 -4.13 8.09
CA VAL A 315 26.43 -3.45 6.82
C VAL A 315 27.35 -4.30 5.94
N ASP A 316 28.36 -4.95 6.54
CA ASP A 316 29.25 -5.87 5.83
C ASP A 316 28.55 -7.16 5.37
N VAL A 317 27.56 -7.66 6.12
CA VAL A 317 26.82 -8.89 5.78
C VAL A 317 25.86 -8.66 4.62
N ILE A 318 25.14 -7.53 4.62
CA ILE A 318 24.18 -7.20 3.56
C ILE A 318 24.92 -7.04 2.22
N HIS A 319 26.08 -6.38 2.21
CA HIS A 319 26.80 -6.07 0.99
C HIS A 319 27.56 -7.23 0.34
N HIS A 320 27.74 -8.37 1.02
CA HIS A 320 28.67 -9.41 0.53
C HIS A 320 28.06 -10.77 0.19
N ASP A 321 26.89 -11.12 0.71
CA ASP A 321 26.44 -12.52 0.63
C ASP A 321 25.25 -12.79 -0.31
N LEU A 322 24.48 -11.78 -0.71
CA LEU A 322 23.25 -11.99 -1.50
C LEU A 322 23.24 -11.26 -2.84
N ASP A 323 23.03 -12.02 -3.91
CA ASP A 323 22.79 -11.48 -5.25
C ASP A 323 21.38 -10.86 -5.35
N ALA A 324 21.28 -9.74 -6.07
CA ALA A 324 20.00 -9.13 -6.44
C ALA A 324 19.13 -10.11 -7.26
N VAL A 325 17.85 -10.19 -6.94
CA VAL A 325 16.91 -11.11 -7.59
C VAL A 325 16.44 -10.51 -8.92
N PRO A 326 16.62 -11.20 -10.07
CA PRO A 326 16.15 -10.72 -11.35
C PRO A 326 14.62 -10.77 -11.44
N LEU A 327 13.99 -9.61 -11.54
CA LEU A 327 12.54 -9.42 -11.67
C LEU A 327 12.21 -8.72 -13.00
N PRO A 328 12.42 -9.39 -14.15
CA PRO A 328 12.34 -8.75 -15.47
C PRO A 328 10.93 -8.29 -15.86
N HIS A 329 9.89 -8.78 -15.20
CA HIS A 329 8.51 -8.40 -15.47
C HIS A 329 7.97 -7.33 -14.51
N LEU A 330 8.75 -6.95 -13.49
CA LEU A 330 8.33 -6.00 -12.48
C LEU A 330 8.29 -4.60 -13.08
N HIS A 331 7.09 -4.01 -13.14
CA HIS A 331 6.87 -2.69 -13.70
C HIS A 331 6.37 -1.68 -12.66
N SER A 332 5.87 -2.13 -11.51
CA SER A 332 5.35 -1.27 -10.43
C SER A 332 5.96 -1.67 -9.10
N ILE A 333 6.60 -0.72 -8.43
CA ILE A 333 7.23 -0.88 -7.12
C ILE A 333 6.62 0.14 -6.17
N THR A 334 6.15 -0.33 -5.02
CA THR A 334 5.76 0.51 -3.88
C THR A 334 6.61 0.10 -2.68
N LEU A 335 7.37 1.05 -2.15
CA LEU A 335 8.27 0.85 -1.02
C LEU A 335 7.97 1.89 0.06
N GLY A 336 7.40 1.42 1.16
CA GLY A 336 7.31 2.13 2.42
C GLY A 336 8.45 1.74 3.35
N TYR A 337 9.31 2.69 3.71
CA TYR A 337 10.46 2.45 4.58
C TYR A 337 10.23 3.05 5.97
N ARG A 338 10.67 2.34 7.02
CA ARG A 338 10.68 2.88 8.40
C ARG A 338 12.04 3.37 8.83
N THR A 339 13.08 2.82 8.23
CA THR A 339 14.46 3.26 8.38
C THR A 339 15.10 3.26 6.99
N ALA A 340 16.13 4.09 6.81
CA ALA A 340 16.90 4.09 5.56
C ALA A 340 17.52 2.71 5.29
N LEU A 341 17.94 1.99 6.34
CA LEU A 341 18.53 0.65 6.20
C LEU A 341 17.51 -0.39 5.72
N GLU A 342 16.27 -0.37 6.22
CA GLU A 342 15.20 -1.25 5.72
C GLU A 342 14.94 -1.00 4.22
N GLY A 343 14.81 0.27 3.83
CA GLY A 343 14.62 0.65 2.43
C GLY A 343 15.78 0.22 1.54
N GLN A 344 17.02 0.40 2.01
CA GLN A 344 18.24 0.01 1.31
C GLN A 344 18.27 -1.50 1.08
N THR A 345 18.05 -2.28 2.14
CA THR A 345 18.07 -3.74 2.10
C THR A 345 17.09 -4.28 1.06
N VAL A 346 15.88 -3.72 1.00
CA VAL A 346 14.90 -4.12 -0.02
C VAL A 346 15.38 -3.74 -1.42
N LEU A 347 15.86 -2.51 -1.62
CA LEU A 347 16.29 -2.03 -2.94
C LEU A 347 17.47 -2.84 -3.51
N GLU A 348 18.45 -3.22 -2.69
CA GLU A 348 19.60 -4.03 -3.12
C GLU A 348 19.20 -5.43 -3.61
N LEU A 349 18.13 -6.00 -3.07
CA LEU A 349 17.61 -7.30 -3.49
C LEU A 349 16.82 -7.25 -4.80
N LEU A 350 16.48 -6.07 -5.32
CA LEU A 350 15.64 -5.92 -6.50
C LEU A 350 16.47 -5.59 -7.75
N ASN A 351 16.48 -6.51 -8.73
CA ASN A 351 16.94 -6.21 -10.08
C ASN A 351 15.73 -6.12 -11.02
N ALA A 352 15.18 -4.91 -11.15
CA ALA A 352 13.94 -4.62 -11.89
C ALA A 352 14.15 -3.57 -13.00
N PRO A 353 14.87 -3.91 -14.08
CA PRO A 353 15.27 -2.94 -15.10
C PRO A 353 14.08 -2.36 -15.90
N ASN A 354 12.92 -3.03 -15.85
CA ASN A 354 11.70 -2.65 -16.54
C ASN A 354 10.68 -1.94 -15.63
N ALA A 355 11.08 -1.55 -14.42
CA ALA A 355 10.25 -0.76 -13.51
C ALA A 355 9.89 0.59 -14.16
N LYS A 356 8.58 0.87 -14.24
CA LYS A 356 8.01 2.09 -14.82
C LYS A 356 7.34 2.99 -13.79
N VAL A 357 6.82 2.38 -12.72
CA VAL A 357 6.11 3.06 -11.64
C VAL A 357 6.86 2.80 -10.34
N LEU A 358 7.21 3.88 -9.63
CA LEU A 358 7.81 3.83 -8.31
C LEU A 358 7.00 4.71 -7.35
N VAL A 359 6.58 4.13 -6.24
CA VAL A 359 6.06 4.85 -5.08
C VAL A 359 7.04 4.64 -3.94
N LEU A 360 7.66 5.71 -3.45
CA LEU A 360 8.51 5.70 -2.27
C LEU A 360 7.81 6.49 -1.17
N GLU A 361 7.63 5.89 -0.01
CA GLU A 361 6.83 6.42 1.10
C GLU A 361 7.58 6.30 2.41
N ASP A 362 7.60 7.39 3.18
CA ASP A 362 7.98 7.33 4.58
C ASP A 362 6.85 6.63 5.36
N ALA A 363 7.15 5.45 5.89
CA ALA A 363 6.22 4.59 6.61
C ALA A 363 6.55 4.51 8.11
N THR A 364 7.31 5.50 8.62
CA THR A 364 7.53 5.71 10.06
C THR A 364 6.22 5.88 10.80
N TYR A 365 6.26 5.64 12.11
CA TYR A 365 5.08 5.84 12.94
C TYR A 365 4.70 7.33 12.92
N PRO A 366 3.43 7.72 12.68
CA PRO A 366 3.06 9.13 12.57
C PRO A 366 3.37 9.98 13.80
N GLY A 367 3.43 9.36 14.98
CA GLY A 367 3.83 10.03 16.23
C GLY A 367 5.33 9.98 16.54
N ASP A 368 6.14 9.40 15.66
CA ASP A 368 7.60 9.35 15.86
C ASP A 368 8.17 10.75 15.59
N PRO A 369 8.86 11.37 16.56
CA PRO A 369 9.52 12.65 16.34
C PRO A 369 10.74 12.53 15.41
N GLU A 370 11.29 11.33 15.23
CA GLU A 370 12.50 11.14 14.43
C GLU A 370 12.18 11.11 12.94
N GLU A 371 12.76 12.08 12.24
CA GLU A 371 12.66 12.18 10.80
C GLU A 371 13.70 11.28 10.12
N VAL A 372 13.24 10.40 9.23
CA VAL A 372 14.14 9.50 8.50
C VAL A 372 14.61 10.14 7.20
N ASP A 373 15.92 10.38 7.08
CA ASP A 373 16.54 10.86 5.84
C ASP A 373 16.62 9.72 4.79
N ALA A 374 15.86 9.86 3.71
CA ALA A 374 15.86 8.94 2.57
C ALA A 374 16.90 9.30 1.51
N GLY A 375 17.84 10.20 1.81
CA GLY A 375 18.88 10.62 0.88
C GLY A 375 19.72 9.47 0.31
N SER A 376 20.02 8.44 1.11
CA SER A 376 20.73 7.24 0.63
C SER A 376 19.89 6.45 -0.37
N LEU A 377 18.59 6.26 -0.09
CA LEU A 377 17.64 5.56 -0.98
C LEU A 377 17.52 6.27 -2.32
N LEU A 378 17.27 7.58 -2.31
CA LEU A 378 17.15 8.39 -3.52
C LEU A 378 18.46 8.38 -4.34
N THR A 379 19.60 8.43 -3.66
CA THR A 379 20.90 8.36 -4.32
C THR A 379 21.08 7.02 -5.01
N TYR A 380 20.85 5.90 -4.32
CA TYR A 380 20.93 4.57 -4.93
C TYR A 380 19.99 4.42 -6.13
N ILE A 381 18.75 4.90 -6.04
CA ILE A 381 17.83 4.78 -7.17
C ILE A 381 18.36 5.56 -8.38
N GLY A 382 18.99 6.72 -8.16
CA GLY A 382 19.59 7.53 -9.22
C GLY A 382 20.94 7.00 -9.74
N THR A 383 21.77 6.39 -8.91
CA THR A 383 23.15 6.03 -9.28
C THR A 383 23.38 4.53 -9.43
N GLY A 384 22.50 3.69 -8.88
CA GLY A 384 22.66 2.25 -8.78
C GLY A 384 23.63 1.80 -7.68
N GLU A 385 24.15 2.73 -6.88
CA GLU A 385 25.19 2.48 -5.88
C GLU A 385 24.83 3.19 -4.56
N PHE A 386 24.92 2.47 -3.45
CA PHE A 386 24.90 3.09 -2.14
C PHE A 386 26.29 3.67 -1.87
N TYR A 387 26.34 4.97 -1.56
CA TYR A 387 27.56 5.56 -1.06
C TYR A 387 27.59 5.37 0.44
N ASP A 388 28.62 4.67 0.91
CA ASP A 388 28.91 4.50 2.32
C ASP A 388 28.88 5.87 3.00
N ALA A 389 28.08 6.02 4.06
CA ALA A 389 27.91 7.29 4.76
C ALA A 389 29.24 7.80 5.33
N ASP A 390 30.20 6.89 5.55
CA ASP A 390 31.59 7.19 5.95
C ASP A 390 32.39 7.93 4.87
N HIS A 391 31.95 7.90 3.61
CA HIS A 391 32.39 8.85 2.59
C HIS A 391 31.70 10.19 2.82
N ASN A 392 32.07 10.82 3.95
CA ASN A 392 31.82 12.20 4.33
C ASN A 392 31.32 13.02 3.15
N TYR A 393 30.01 13.20 3.05
CA TYR A 393 29.46 14.24 2.22
C TYR A 393 30.04 15.54 2.76
N LEU A 394 31.04 16.09 2.07
CA LEU A 394 31.47 17.46 2.26
C LEU A 394 30.26 18.32 1.92
N VAL A 395 29.43 18.61 2.90
CA VAL A 395 28.35 19.58 2.77
C VAL A 395 29.03 20.93 2.62
N ALA A 396 29.15 21.36 1.37
CA ALA A 396 29.54 22.70 1.04
C ALA A 396 28.31 23.58 1.30
N TYR A 397 28.34 24.36 2.38
CA TYR A 397 27.35 25.40 2.58
C TYR A 397 27.73 26.59 1.71
N GLU A 398 26.85 26.98 0.80
CA GLU A 398 26.88 28.29 0.16
C GLU A 398 26.15 29.26 1.07
N LEU A 399 26.92 30.08 1.80
CA LEU A 399 26.34 31.19 2.55
C LEU A 399 25.93 32.31 1.56
N PRO A 400 24.91 33.13 1.87
CA PRO A 400 24.45 34.24 1.03
C PRO A 400 25.55 35.22 0.58
N ASP A 401 26.68 35.24 1.27
CA ASP A 401 27.82 36.13 1.03
C ASP A 401 28.83 35.58 -0.01
N GLY A 402 28.55 34.42 -0.62
CA GLY A 402 29.43 33.77 -1.59
C GLY A 402 30.65 33.06 -0.96
N LEU A 403 30.66 32.89 0.36
CA LEU A 403 31.69 32.13 1.07
C LEU A 403 31.32 30.65 1.12
N HIS A 404 32.15 29.81 0.49
CA HIS A 404 32.04 28.36 0.55
C HIS A 404 32.75 27.82 1.79
N TYR A 405 32.01 27.33 2.79
CA TYR A 405 32.60 26.55 3.88
C TYR A 405 32.46 25.06 3.59
N ARG A 406 33.59 24.35 3.57
CA ARG A 406 33.64 22.88 3.55
C ARG A 406 33.97 22.41 4.96
N VAL A 407 32.98 21.87 5.66
CA VAL A 407 33.20 21.23 6.96
C VAL A 407 33.47 19.75 6.70
N ALA A 408 34.72 19.34 6.89
CA ALA A 408 35.07 17.92 6.90
C ALA A 408 34.76 17.37 8.30
N MET A 409 33.77 16.49 8.41
CA MET A 409 33.61 15.63 9.58
C MET A 409 34.69 14.52 9.50
N ASN A 410 35.30 14.16 10.63
CA ASN A 410 36.66 13.59 10.64
C ASN A 410 36.71 12.06 10.49
N LYS A 411 37.74 11.61 9.75
CA LYS A 411 38.07 10.27 9.27
C LYS A 411 38.42 9.20 10.32
N ARG A 412 38.16 7.92 9.95
CA ARG A 412 39.10 6.80 10.18
C ARG A 412 39.52 6.12 8.87
N ALA A 413 40.84 5.89 8.78
CA ALA A 413 41.61 5.12 7.79
C ALA A 413 41.58 5.55 6.30
N VAL A 414 42.73 5.33 5.64
CA VAL A 414 43.13 5.96 4.37
C VAL A 414 43.04 4.93 3.25
N SER A 415 42.02 5.03 2.40
CA SER A 415 42.15 4.59 1.01
C SER A 415 42.84 5.70 0.20
N PRO A 416 43.62 5.37 -0.85
CA PRO A 416 44.22 6.38 -1.71
C PRO A 416 43.12 7.19 -2.37
N PHE A 417 43.13 8.51 -2.14
CA PHE A 417 42.19 9.44 -2.75
C PHE A 417 42.19 9.27 -4.27
N PRO A 418 41.00 9.23 -4.92
CA PRO A 418 40.92 9.33 -6.37
C PRO A 418 41.63 10.61 -6.81
N THR A 419 42.52 10.50 -7.80
CA THR A 419 43.20 11.63 -8.43
C THR A 419 42.16 12.58 -9.02
N SER A 420 42.44 13.89 -9.07
CA SER A 420 41.49 14.90 -9.58
C SER A 420 41.00 14.65 -11.02
N GLU A 421 41.67 13.78 -11.77
CA GLU A 421 41.26 13.36 -13.11
C GLU A 421 40.11 12.35 -13.13
N ASP A 422 39.83 11.63 -12.02
CA ASP A 422 38.71 10.67 -11.92
C ASP A 422 37.37 11.33 -11.51
N LEU A 423 37.39 12.57 -11.02
CA LEU A 423 36.19 13.30 -10.62
C LEU A 423 35.42 13.95 -11.78
N ASP A 424 36.04 14.01 -12.97
CA ASP A 424 35.49 14.70 -14.14
C ASP A 424 34.81 13.75 -15.16
N GLN A 425 34.83 12.43 -14.93
CA GLN A 425 33.98 11.52 -15.70
C GLN A 425 32.59 11.56 -15.09
N GLU A 426 31.64 12.20 -15.79
CA GLU A 426 30.22 12.06 -15.47
C GLU A 426 29.91 10.57 -15.35
N PRO A 427 29.48 10.09 -14.17
CA PRO A 427 29.16 8.69 -13.99
C PRO A 427 28.08 8.34 -15.02
N LYS A 428 28.35 7.31 -15.84
CA LYS A 428 27.30 6.73 -16.68
C LYS A 428 26.14 6.43 -15.75
N SER A 429 24.99 7.04 -16.01
CA SER A 429 23.79 6.84 -15.19
C SER A 429 23.48 5.35 -15.16
N ASN A 430 23.81 4.72 -14.03
CA ASN A 430 23.49 3.34 -13.71
C ASN A 430 22.26 3.33 -12.82
N ALA A 431 21.27 4.19 -13.09
CA ALA A 431 20.03 4.25 -12.31
C ALA A 431 19.48 2.85 -12.07
N ALA A 432 19.12 2.53 -10.82
CA ALA A 432 18.61 1.21 -10.46
C ALA A 432 17.37 0.84 -11.29
N PHE A 433 16.57 1.84 -11.63
CA PHE A 433 15.34 1.72 -12.42
C PHE A 433 15.36 2.71 -13.60
N PRO A 434 16.05 2.38 -14.71
CA PRO A 434 16.29 3.35 -15.79
C PRO A 434 15.02 3.67 -16.63
N MET A 435 13.96 2.87 -16.49
CA MET A 435 12.72 2.97 -17.27
C MET A 435 11.57 3.66 -16.51
N LEU A 436 11.84 4.33 -15.38
CA LEU A 436 10.80 5.01 -14.61
C LEU A 436 10.13 6.11 -15.43
N GLU A 437 8.80 6.00 -15.53
CA GLU A 437 7.91 6.94 -16.22
C GLU A 437 7.04 7.71 -15.21
N ASN A 438 6.67 7.06 -14.10
CA ASN A 438 5.83 7.62 -13.05
C ASN A 438 6.50 7.44 -11.68
N VAL A 439 6.65 8.53 -10.92
CA VAL A 439 7.21 8.51 -9.57
C VAL A 439 6.28 9.25 -8.62
N THR A 440 5.98 8.63 -7.49
CA THR A 440 5.30 9.26 -6.35
C THR A 440 6.22 9.19 -5.14
N LEU A 441 6.51 10.34 -4.54
CA LEU A 441 7.27 10.46 -3.30
C LEU A 441 6.33 10.97 -2.20
N LYS A 442 6.12 10.18 -1.15
CA LYS A 442 5.22 10.51 -0.04
C LYS A 442 5.97 10.68 1.26
N SER A 443 5.92 11.89 1.81
CA SER A 443 6.60 12.30 3.04
C SER A 443 8.10 12.00 3.03
N VAL A 444 8.71 11.86 1.84
CA VAL A 444 10.11 11.50 1.69
C VAL A 444 10.98 12.72 2.02
N ARG A 445 11.76 12.62 3.09
CA ARG A 445 12.70 13.67 3.50
C ARG A 445 14.08 13.37 2.94
N ALA A 446 14.70 14.37 2.30
CA ALA A 446 16.06 14.28 1.82
C ALA A 446 16.65 15.68 1.59
N CYS A 447 17.97 15.81 1.69
CA CYS A 447 18.64 17.05 1.32
C CYS A 447 18.59 17.28 -0.22
N PRO A 448 18.81 18.51 -0.71
CA PRO A 448 18.68 18.84 -2.14
C PRO A 448 19.60 18.02 -3.06
N ARG A 449 20.74 17.54 -2.56
CA ARG A 449 21.74 16.83 -3.38
C ARG A 449 21.26 15.43 -3.82
N PRO A 450 20.84 14.52 -2.92
CA PRO A 450 20.17 13.27 -3.29
C PRO A 450 18.98 13.45 -4.23
N LEU A 451 18.13 14.45 -3.97
CA LEU A 451 16.98 14.74 -4.84
C LEU A 451 17.43 15.11 -6.26
N ARG A 452 18.46 15.95 -6.40
CA ARG A 452 19.03 16.31 -7.71
C ARG A 452 19.68 15.11 -8.40
N ALA A 453 20.40 14.26 -7.65
CA ALA A 453 21.00 13.05 -8.20
C ALA A 453 19.92 12.09 -8.72
N PHE A 454 18.87 11.87 -7.93
CA PHE A 454 17.71 11.09 -8.30
C PHE A 454 17.03 11.63 -9.55
N PHE A 455 16.58 12.89 -9.56
CA PHE A 455 15.89 13.47 -10.72
C PHE A 455 16.78 13.61 -11.96
N GLY A 456 18.09 13.84 -11.78
CA GLY A 456 19.06 13.87 -12.87
C GLY A 456 19.21 12.53 -13.59
N ALA A 457 18.94 11.43 -12.89
CA ALA A 457 19.08 10.07 -13.40
C ALA A 457 17.82 9.51 -14.08
N LEU A 458 16.72 10.25 -14.14
CA LEU A 458 15.44 9.78 -14.68
C LEU A 458 15.08 10.48 -16.01
N PRO A 459 15.73 10.12 -17.13
CA PRO A 459 15.51 10.79 -18.41
C PRO A 459 14.09 10.58 -18.98
N ASN A 460 13.43 9.49 -18.58
CA ASN A 460 12.12 9.08 -19.09
C ASN A 460 10.96 9.46 -18.17
N LEU A 461 11.21 10.14 -17.06
CA LEU A 461 10.16 10.50 -16.12
C LEU A 461 9.16 11.46 -16.78
N GLN A 462 7.88 11.06 -16.82
CA GLN A 462 6.80 11.84 -17.41
C GLN A 462 5.86 12.42 -16.35
N ARG A 463 5.65 11.69 -15.25
CA ARG A 463 4.75 12.09 -14.16
C ARG A 463 5.49 12.02 -12.83
N LEU A 464 5.42 13.11 -12.07
CA LEU A 464 5.97 13.21 -10.73
C LEU A 464 4.89 13.68 -9.77
N GLU A 465 4.71 12.96 -8.68
CA GLU A 465 3.84 13.35 -7.58
C GLU A 465 4.66 13.49 -6.29
N LEU A 466 4.53 14.64 -5.63
CA LEU A 466 5.20 14.99 -4.38
C LEU A 466 4.13 15.21 -3.32
N ILE A 467 4.02 14.31 -2.35
CA ILE A 467 3.04 14.35 -1.26
C ILE A 467 3.79 14.59 0.04
N GLY A 468 3.44 15.61 0.82
CA GLY A 468 4.02 15.85 2.14
C GLY A 468 5.53 16.17 2.12
N MET A 469 6.05 16.72 1.02
CA MET A 469 7.47 17.05 0.87
C MET A 469 7.72 18.55 1.04
N SER A 470 9.00 18.93 1.16
CA SER A 470 9.42 20.34 1.18
C SER A 470 9.65 20.92 -0.23
N MET A 471 9.67 22.25 -0.34
CA MET A 471 10.00 22.97 -1.58
C MET A 471 11.41 22.63 -2.14
N HIS A 472 12.30 22.06 -1.32
CA HIS A 472 13.58 21.56 -1.81
C HIS A 472 13.43 20.51 -2.92
N ALA A 473 12.39 19.66 -2.88
CA ALA A 473 12.12 18.69 -3.92
C ALA A 473 11.75 19.36 -5.25
N VAL A 474 10.94 20.42 -5.20
CA VAL A 474 10.58 21.21 -6.39
C VAL A 474 11.82 21.92 -6.94
N HIS A 475 12.63 22.55 -6.09
CA HIS A 475 13.87 23.21 -6.52
C HIS A 475 14.93 22.24 -7.06
N ALA A 476 14.89 20.96 -6.67
CA ALA A 476 15.78 19.94 -7.23
C ALA A 476 15.46 19.59 -8.70
N LEU A 477 14.30 20.00 -9.23
CA LEU A 477 13.94 19.88 -10.65
C LEU A 477 14.56 20.99 -11.51
N LEU A 478 15.19 21.99 -10.90
CA LEU A 478 15.84 23.08 -11.62
C LEU A 478 17.17 22.62 -12.23
N PRO A 479 17.49 23.08 -13.45
CA PRO A 479 18.79 22.87 -14.08
C PRO A 479 19.94 23.45 -13.24
N SER A 480 20.99 22.66 -13.01
CA SER A 480 22.21 23.17 -12.38
C SER A 480 22.92 24.16 -13.30
N ASN A 481 23.41 25.27 -12.74
CA ASN A 481 24.24 26.20 -13.51
C ASN A 481 25.53 25.47 -13.95
N PRO A 482 25.85 25.46 -15.26
CA PRO A 482 27.07 24.81 -15.72
C PRO A 482 28.27 25.49 -15.08
N ALA A 483 29.18 24.70 -14.53
CA ALA A 483 30.45 25.22 -14.07
C ALA A 483 31.16 25.91 -15.26
N PRO A 484 31.68 27.13 -15.09
CA PRO A 484 32.13 28.00 -16.19
C PRO A 484 33.31 27.47 -17.02
N SER A 485 33.86 26.29 -16.70
CA SER A 485 35.10 25.76 -17.26
C SER A 485 34.94 24.55 -18.20
N LEU A 486 33.76 23.95 -18.33
CA LEU A 486 33.55 22.78 -19.19
C LEU A 486 32.41 23.04 -20.17
N VAL A 487 32.55 22.52 -21.40
CA VAL A 487 31.51 22.51 -22.44
C VAL A 487 30.41 21.55 -21.98
N ALA A 488 29.67 21.95 -20.94
CA ALA A 488 28.71 21.12 -20.25
C ALA A 488 27.40 21.10 -21.02
N ILE A 489 26.97 19.90 -21.40
CA ILE A 489 25.59 19.63 -21.77
C ILE A 489 24.81 19.89 -20.47
N SER A 490 24.14 21.04 -20.36
CA SER A 490 23.29 21.33 -19.21
C SER A 490 22.17 20.27 -19.18
N SER A 491 22.31 19.28 -18.31
CA SER A 491 21.30 18.25 -18.12
C SER A 491 20.20 18.84 -17.23
N CYS A 492 19.08 19.23 -17.84
CA CYS A 492 17.88 19.52 -17.07
C CYS A 492 17.39 18.21 -16.40
N PRO A 493 17.17 18.17 -15.08
CA PRO A 493 16.61 17.00 -14.41
C PRO A 493 15.25 16.61 -15.01
N CYS A 494 14.98 15.32 -15.14
CA CYS A 494 13.73 14.79 -15.71
C CYS A 494 13.30 15.51 -17.01
N PRO A 495 14.11 15.48 -18.10
CA PRO A 495 13.86 16.29 -19.31
C PRO A 495 12.53 15.98 -20.01
N GLN A 496 11.90 14.83 -19.74
CA GLN A 496 10.61 14.42 -20.29
C GLN A 496 9.41 14.68 -19.36
N LEU A 497 9.61 15.34 -18.22
CA LEU A 497 8.56 15.60 -17.24
C LEU A 497 7.45 16.45 -17.85
N GLN A 498 6.22 15.94 -17.81
CA GLN A 498 5.03 16.56 -18.40
C GLN A 498 3.96 16.88 -17.35
N SER A 499 3.88 16.08 -16.28
CA SER A 499 2.88 16.22 -15.22
C SER A 499 3.58 16.34 -13.86
N LEU A 500 3.22 17.37 -13.08
CA LEU A 500 3.68 17.56 -11.71
C LEU A 500 2.49 17.71 -10.78
N CYS A 501 2.35 16.81 -9.81
CA CYS A 501 1.33 16.88 -8.76
C CYS A 501 2.01 17.18 -7.41
N ILE A 502 1.51 18.18 -6.69
CA ILE A 502 2.02 18.62 -5.39
C ILE A 502 0.86 18.57 -4.39
N ARG A 503 1.04 17.83 -3.29
CA ARG A 503 0.01 17.65 -2.25
C ARG A 503 0.61 17.77 -0.86
N GLY A 504 -0.16 18.32 0.07
CA GLY A 504 0.21 18.31 1.51
C GLY A 504 1.50 19.05 1.83
N PHE A 505 1.88 20.04 1.02
CA PHE A 505 2.99 20.92 1.37
C PHE A 505 2.51 21.89 2.44
N GLU A 506 2.99 21.69 3.66
CA GLU A 506 2.76 22.63 4.73
C GLU A 506 3.41 23.98 4.36
N GLN A 507 2.65 25.06 4.48
CA GLN A 507 3.17 26.43 4.41
C GLN A 507 3.63 26.92 3.01
N LEU A 508 3.02 26.45 1.92
CA LEU A 508 3.22 27.08 0.60
C LEU A 508 2.91 28.58 0.67
N GLN A 509 3.93 29.41 0.47
CA GLN A 509 3.79 30.86 0.41
C GLN A 509 3.35 31.29 -0.99
N MET A 510 2.79 32.49 -1.13
CA MET A 510 2.37 33.03 -2.43
C MET A 510 3.50 33.00 -3.48
N GLN A 511 4.73 33.28 -3.06
CA GLN A 511 5.93 33.20 -3.89
C GLN A 511 6.22 31.79 -4.42
N ASP A 512 5.85 30.75 -3.67
CA ASP A 512 6.06 29.36 -4.07
C ASP A 512 5.08 28.98 -5.19
N PHE A 513 3.84 29.46 -5.12
CA PHE A 513 2.86 29.30 -6.20
C PHE A 513 3.33 30.00 -7.48
N ASP A 514 3.78 31.25 -7.38
CA ASP A 514 4.32 32.00 -8.53
C ASP A 514 5.52 31.28 -9.15
N PHE A 515 6.39 30.73 -8.30
CA PHE A 515 7.52 29.93 -8.75
C PHE A 515 7.09 28.61 -9.42
N ILE A 516 6.20 27.82 -8.81
CA ILE A 516 5.74 26.53 -9.36
C ILE A 516 5.03 26.73 -10.71
N VAL A 517 4.12 27.70 -10.79
CA VAL A 517 3.26 27.94 -11.96
C VAL A 517 4.02 28.60 -13.12
N GLY A 518 4.90 29.56 -12.81
CA GLY A 518 5.60 30.33 -13.84
C GLY A 518 7.09 30.03 -13.91
N GLY A 519 7.80 30.20 -12.79
CA GLY A 519 9.26 30.16 -12.73
C GLY A 519 9.84 28.80 -13.15
N LEU A 520 9.33 27.71 -12.57
CA LEU A 520 9.81 26.35 -12.81
C LEU A 520 9.66 25.95 -14.28
N ALA A 521 8.48 26.16 -14.86
CA ALA A 521 8.22 25.80 -16.26
C ALA A 521 9.08 26.62 -17.23
N ALA A 522 9.22 27.92 -16.99
CA ALA A 522 10.05 28.80 -17.82
C ALA A 522 11.53 28.41 -17.75
N GLU A 523 12.08 28.21 -16.55
CA GLU A 523 13.49 27.89 -16.36
C GLU A 523 13.87 26.52 -16.97
N ARG A 524 12.98 25.53 -16.87
CA ARG A 524 13.17 24.22 -17.51
C ARG A 524 13.13 24.32 -19.03
N LYS A 525 12.17 25.07 -19.59
CA LYS A 525 12.03 25.28 -21.03
C LYS A 525 13.24 26.00 -21.62
N ASP A 526 13.76 27.01 -20.94
CA ASP A 526 14.96 27.76 -21.35
C ASP A 526 16.22 26.89 -21.43
N ARG A 527 16.22 25.76 -20.72
CA ARG A 527 17.31 24.78 -20.71
C ARG A 527 17.02 23.54 -21.57
N GLY A 528 16.00 23.60 -22.42
CA GLY A 528 15.72 22.60 -23.44
C GLY A 528 14.94 21.36 -22.95
N ALA A 529 14.36 21.40 -21.75
CA ALA A 529 13.45 20.34 -21.31
C ALA A 529 12.08 20.44 -21.97
N CYS A 530 11.32 19.34 -21.92
CA CYS A 530 9.93 19.32 -22.32
C CYS A 530 9.13 20.33 -21.48
N SER A 531 8.17 21.00 -22.12
CA SER A 531 7.23 21.88 -21.42
C SER A 531 6.32 21.04 -20.51
N LEU A 532 6.17 21.48 -19.26
CA LEU A 532 5.15 20.95 -18.36
C LEU A 532 3.78 21.22 -18.99
N LYS A 533 2.94 20.20 -19.04
CA LYS A 533 1.59 20.24 -19.61
C LYS A 533 0.53 20.35 -18.53
N GLU A 534 0.78 19.71 -17.38
CA GLU A 534 -0.16 19.66 -16.26
C GLU A 534 0.58 19.88 -14.94
N VAL A 535 0.05 20.81 -14.14
CA VAL A 535 0.51 21.06 -12.78
C VAL A 535 -0.71 21.08 -11.86
N ASP A 536 -0.77 20.10 -10.96
CA ASP A 536 -1.83 19.95 -9.97
C ASP A 536 -1.29 20.33 -8.60
N ILE A 537 -1.92 21.31 -7.94
CA ILE A 537 -1.51 21.77 -6.62
C ILE A 537 -2.68 21.61 -5.66
N HIS A 538 -2.52 20.74 -4.66
CA HIS A 538 -3.51 20.52 -3.62
C HIS A 538 -3.11 21.28 -2.36
N VAL A 539 -3.85 22.34 -2.04
CA VAL A 539 -3.60 23.22 -0.90
C VAL A 539 -4.35 22.69 0.32
N SER A 540 -3.61 22.41 1.39
CA SER A 540 -4.14 22.10 2.71
C SER A 540 -4.42 23.41 3.46
N GLY A 541 -5.66 23.89 3.43
CA GLY A 541 -6.08 25.07 4.18
C GLY A 541 -7.60 25.21 4.25
N GLN A 542 -8.10 25.78 5.35
CA GLN A 542 -9.52 26.07 5.58
C GLN A 542 -10.10 27.16 4.65
N ASP A 543 -9.27 27.78 3.80
CA ASP A 543 -9.73 28.84 2.91
C ASP A 543 -10.55 28.27 1.75
N ARG A 544 -11.80 28.74 1.70
CA ARG A 544 -12.92 28.28 0.88
C ARG A 544 -12.52 27.88 -0.55
N GLY A 545 -12.95 26.67 -0.92
CA GLY A 545 -12.69 26.00 -2.19
C GLY A 545 -12.88 26.88 -3.43
N CYS A 546 -11.77 27.35 -3.99
CA CYS A 546 -11.70 27.83 -5.37
C CYS A 546 -10.88 26.83 -6.18
N VAL A 547 -11.54 26.13 -7.11
CA VAL A 547 -10.82 25.48 -8.20
C VAL A 547 -10.51 26.56 -9.22
N ALA A 548 -9.24 26.95 -9.28
CA ALA A 548 -8.78 27.91 -10.27
C ALA A 548 -8.03 27.15 -11.37
N GLU A 549 -8.57 27.16 -12.58
CA GLU A 549 -7.89 26.69 -13.78
C GLU A 549 -7.18 27.89 -14.41
N PHE A 550 -5.84 27.85 -14.44
CA PHE A 550 -5.04 28.83 -15.15
C PHE A 550 -4.43 28.20 -16.39
N LYS A 551 -4.51 28.92 -17.50
CA LYS A 551 -3.74 28.63 -18.71
C LYS A 551 -2.69 29.70 -18.85
N ASP A 552 -1.45 29.29 -19.12
CA ASP A 552 -0.38 30.24 -19.39
C ASP A 552 -0.66 31.01 -20.70
N ALA A 553 0.11 32.05 -20.97
CA ALA A 553 -0.09 32.87 -22.17
C ALA A 553 0.07 32.08 -23.48
N SER A 554 0.77 30.93 -23.45
CA SER A 554 0.87 30.03 -24.61
C SER A 554 -0.31 29.06 -24.74
N GLY A 555 -1.02 28.78 -23.65
CA GLY A 555 -2.11 27.81 -23.58
C GLY A 555 -1.64 26.36 -23.48
N ASP A 556 -0.32 26.11 -23.36
CA ASP A 556 0.28 24.78 -23.35
C ASP A 556 0.30 24.17 -21.94
N LEU A 557 0.30 25.00 -20.88
CA LEU A 557 0.31 24.55 -19.48
C LEU A 557 -1.09 24.69 -18.86
N LYS A 558 -1.64 23.57 -18.39
CA LYS A 558 -2.86 23.49 -17.58
C LYS A 558 -2.47 23.43 -16.10
N VAL A 559 -2.89 24.42 -15.32
CA VAL A 559 -2.68 24.43 -13.87
C VAL A 559 -4.02 24.25 -13.18
N ASN A 560 -4.12 23.22 -12.34
CA ASN A 560 -5.28 22.99 -11.49
C ASN A 560 -4.88 23.21 -10.03
N ILE A 561 -5.54 24.14 -9.36
CA ILE A 561 -5.38 24.33 -7.92
C ILE A 561 -6.62 23.77 -7.25
N PHE A 562 -6.42 22.75 -6.43
CA PHE A 562 -7.45 22.11 -5.64
C PHE A 562 -7.32 22.61 -4.20
N SER A 563 -8.34 23.28 -3.69
CA SER A 563 -8.52 23.43 -2.26
C SER A 563 -9.41 22.28 -1.79
N ARG A 564 -8.96 21.56 -0.75
CA ARG A 564 -9.74 20.47 -0.17
C ARG A 564 -11.03 21.09 0.34
N MET A 565 -12.15 20.83 -0.36
CA MET A 565 -13.44 20.98 0.29
C MET A 565 -13.43 19.89 1.36
N VAL A 566 -13.27 20.30 2.62
CA VAL A 566 -13.86 19.52 3.69
C VAL A 566 -15.32 19.44 3.27
N GLU A 567 -15.76 18.26 2.82
CA GLU A 567 -17.19 18.02 2.74
C GLU A 567 -17.66 18.32 4.16
N GLU A 568 -18.29 19.47 4.35
CA GLU A 568 -19.15 19.74 5.49
C GLU A 568 -20.27 18.70 5.36
N GLY A 569 -19.94 17.44 5.67
CA GLY A 569 -20.94 16.45 6.03
C GLY A 569 -21.75 17.09 7.14
N GLU A 570 -23.05 16.95 7.04
CA GLU A 570 -24.05 17.49 7.95
C GLU A 570 -23.97 16.80 9.34
N ASP A 571 -22.78 16.77 9.93
CA ASP A 571 -22.51 16.39 11.31
C ASP A 571 -22.76 17.63 12.21
N GLU A 572 -23.96 18.21 12.05
CA GLU A 572 -24.57 19.08 13.06
C GLU A 572 -24.82 18.20 14.30
N ASP A 573 -23.84 18.12 15.22
CA ASP A 573 -23.96 17.80 16.67
C ASP A 573 -22.78 16.98 17.25
N TYR A 574 -21.63 16.85 16.58
CA TYR A 574 -20.40 16.46 17.28
C TYR A 574 -19.93 17.64 18.15
N GLN A 575 -20.24 17.58 19.44
CA GLN A 575 -19.57 18.41 20.45
C GLN A 575 -18.06 18.26 20.21
N GLU A 576 -17.33 19.38 20.09
CA GLU A 576 -15.87 19.42 20.16
C GLU A 576 -15.42 18.68 21.43
N LEU A 577 -15.21 17.37 21.32
CA LEU A 577 -14.28 16.67 22.19
C LEU A 577 -12.96 17.36 21.90
N ASP A 578 -12.38 18.00 22.92
CA ASP A 578 -11.13 18.73 22.82
C ASP A 578 -10.13 17.81 22.14
N GLU A 579 -9.62 18.15 20.94
CA GLU A 579 -8.72 17.26 20.17
C GLU A 579 -7.49 16.86 21.00
N THR A 580 -7.19 17.60 22.06
CA THR A 580 -6.19 17.27 23.07
C THR A 580 -6.48 15.95 23.79
N ASP A 581 -7.73 15.59 24.06
CA ASP A 581 -8.11 14.39 24.81
C ASP A 581 -7.76 13.11 24.04
N ALA A 582 -7.75 13.16 22.70
CA ALA A 582 -7.33 12.02 21.88
C ALA A 582 -5.83 11.70 22.04
N PHE A 583 -5.01 12.69 22.42
CA PHE A 583 -3.56 12.59 22.58
C PHE A 583 -3.10 12.65 24.05
N GLU A 584 -4.03 12.75 25.00
CA GLU A 584 -3.71 12.55 26.41
C GLU A 584 -3.42 11.06 26.70
N VAL A 585 -2.69 10.79 27.79
CA VAL A 585 -2.33 9.43 28.21
C VAL A 585 -3.60 8.62 28.48
N GLY A 586 -3.86 7.60 27.64
CA GLY A 586 -5.10 6.81 27.67
C GLY A 586 -6.25 7.36 26.82
N GLY A 587 -5.95 8.25 25.87
CA GLY A 587 -6.87 8.74 24.86
C GLY A 587 -7.28 7.68 23.82
N VAL A 588 -7.93 8.12 22.74
CA VAL A 588 -8.52 7.23 21.71
C VAL A 588 -7.46 6.34 21.03
N PHE A 589 -6.21 6.78 20.98
CA PHE A 589 -5.10 5.97 20.51
C PHE A 589 -4.55 5.14 21.66
N ASN A 590 -5.03 3.90 21.83
CA ASN A 590 -4.50 2.92 22.78
C ASN A 590 -3.13 2.38 22.31
N ASP A 591 -2.18 3.27 22.05
CA ASP A 591 -0.82 2.97 21.62
C ASP A 591 0.13 3.13 22.83
N PRO A 592 0.66 2.03 23.39
CA PRO A 592 1.49 2.08 24.58
C PRO A 592 2.84 2.78 24.34
N VAL A 593 3.32 2.86 23.09
CA VAL A 593 4.54 3.62 22.75
C VAL A 593 4.24 5.11 22.74
N PHE A 594 3.11 5.50 22.14
CA PHE A 594 2.62 6.87 22.17
C PHE A 594 2.38 7.34 23.62
N ASP A 595 1.64 6.57 24.40
CA ASP A 595 1.35 6.86 25.81
C ASP A 595 2.64 6.96 26.65
N ALA A 596 3.60 6.05 26.46
CA ALA A 596 4.88 6.08 27.16
C ALA A 596 5.71 7.32 26.78
N TYR A 597 5.72 7.72 25.51
CA TYR A 597 6.46 8.90 25.05
C TYR A 597 5.88 10.20 25.63
N TYR A 598 4.57 10.38 25.55
CA TYR A 598 3.90 11.60 26.03
C TYR A 598 3.81 11.68 27.55
N SER A 599 3.61 10.55 28.25
CA SER A 599 3.68 10.51 29.71
C SER A 599 5.09 10.88 30.23
N ALA A 600 6.15 10.46 29.53
CA ALA A 600 7.52 10.85 29.85
C ALA A 600 7.76 12.35 29.67
N GLN A 601 7.26 12.96 28.58
CA GLN A 601 7.36 14.41 28.37
C GLN A 601 6.56 15.23 29.39
N ALA A 602 5.34 14.79 29.73
CA ALA A 602 4.49 15.47 30.72
C ALA A 602 5.11 15.50 32.14
N SER A 603 5.97 14.54 32.45
CA SER A 603 6.65 14.42 33.76
C SER A 603 7.88 15.34 33.93
N GLN A 604 8.33 16.03 32.88
CA GLN A 604 9.42 17.02 32.99
C GLN A 604 8.87 18.37 33.49
N PRO A 605 9.40 18.94 34.58
CA PRO A 605 8.95 20.25 35.07
C PRO A 605 9.26 21.35 34.05
N ARG A 606 8.22 22.05 33.59
CA ARG A 606 8.30 23.23 32.70
C ARG A 606 9.12 24.37 33.29
#